data_AF-A0A9D2JB89-F1
#
_entry.id   AF-A0A9D2JB89-F1
#
_cell.length_a   1.000
_cell.length_b   1.000
_cell.length_c   1.000
_cell.angle_alpha   90.00
_cell.angle_beta   90.00
_cell.angle_gamma   90.00
#
_symmetry.space_group_name_H-M   'P 1'
#
loop_
_entity.id
_entity.type
_entity.pdbx_description
1 polymer ?
#
loop_
_entity_poly.entity_id
_entity_poly.type
_entity_poly.pdbx_seq_one_letter_code
_entity_poly.pdbx_strand_id
1 'polypeptide(L)'
;MRLKDNLVLRKVAGQFVIVPVGKRVQEIPNTVYISSSAAFLWDYMKENEFTEEILTDKIMEHYTGVTRETVQEDIRQFLDVLRKNRILEKEPGESEPEGGTVRVVIRK
;
A
#
# COMPACT_ATOMS: atom_id res chain seq x y z
N MET A 1 -12.34 -1.62 1.21
CA MET A 1 -11.10 -1.99 1.94
C MET A 1 -10.66 -0.81 2.78
N ARG A 2 -9.92 -1.07 3.87
CA ARG A 2 -9.43 -0.02 4.77
C ARG A 2 -8.04 -0.33 5.31
N LEU A 3 -7.26 0.72 5.54
CA LEU A 3 -5.97 0.63 6.22
C LEU A 3 -6.15 0.40 7.71
N LYS A 4 -5.26 -0.39 8.26
CA LYS A 4 -5.30 -0.88 9.62
C LYS A 4 -4.65 0.21 10.52
N ASP A 5 -5.15 0.52 11.71
CA ASP A 5 -4.62 1.65 12.55
C ASP A 5 -3.16 1.55 13.02
N ASN A 6 -2.52 2.65 13.42
CA ASN A 6 -1.11 2.67 13.88
C ASN A 6 -0.09 2.31 12.79
N LEU A 7 -0.31 2.81 11.58
CA LEU A 7 0.63 2.78 10.46
C LEU A 7 1.01 4.21 10.08
N VAL A 8 2.29 4.46 9.85
CA VAL A 8 2.76 5.77 9.38
C VAL A 8 3.56 5.62 8.09
N LEU A 9 3.33 6.53 7.15
CA LEU A 9 4.17 6.66 5.98
C LEU A 9 5.31 7.64 6.26
N ARG A 10 6.55 7.20 6.06
CA ARG A 10 7.74 8.03 6.22
C ARG A 10 8.46 8.16 4.87
N LYS A 11 9.00 9.34 4.59
CA LYS A 11 9.89 9.56 3.44
C LYS A 11 11.34 9.51 3.89
N VAL A 12 12.13 8.58 3.35
CA VAL A 12 13.55 8.38 3.67
C VAL A 12 14.33 8.31 2.37
N ALA A 13 15.34 9.17 2.21
CA ALA A 13 16.22 9.21 1.02
C ALA A 13 15.47 9.24 -0.33
N GLY A 14 14.34 9.95 -0.40
CA GLY A 14 13.52 10.04 -1.62
C GLY A 14 12.60 8.84 -1.88
N GLN A 15 12.63 7.82 -1.03
CA GLN A 15 11.71 6.67 -1.04
C GLN A 15 10.65 6.82 0.06
N PHE A 16 9.51 6.16 -0.11
CA PHE A 16 8.46 6.10 0.90
C PHE A 16 8.46 4.73 1.56
N VAL A 17 8.35 4.68 2.88
CA VAL A 17 8.34 3.45 3.68
C VAL A 17 7.17 3.47 4.66
N ILE A 18 6.44 2.36 4.71
CA ILE A 18 5.35 2.15 5.66
C ILE A 18 5.95 1.54 6.92
N VAL A 19 5.78 2.23 8.04
CA VAL A 19 6.33 1.83 9.34
C VAL A 19 5.17 1.56 10.30
N PRO A 20 5.09 0.36 10.91
CA PRO A 20 4.17 0.12 12.01
C PRO A 20 4.63 0.88 13.26
N VAL A 21 3.68 1.44 14.02
CA VAL A 21 3.98 2.10 15.30
C VAL A 21 3.24 1.43 16.44
N GLY A 22 3.76 1.57 17.67
CA GLY A 22 3.17 0.99 18.86
C GLY A 22 3.24 -0.53 18.88
N LYS A 23 2.15 -1.19 19.28
CA LYS A 23 2.10 -2.65 19.49
C LYS A 23 2.25 -3.47 18.20
N ARG A 24 2.01 -2.86 17.04
CA ARG A 24 2.07 -3.52 15.73
C ARG A 24 3.45 -3.79 15.19
N VAL A 25 4.49 -3.22 15.80
CA VAL A 25 5.88 -3.51 15.42
C VAL A 25 6.15 -5.03 15.50
N GLN A 26 5.45 -5.75 16.38
CA GLN A 26 5.56 -7.21 16.51
C GLN A 26 4.71 -7.99 15.49
N GLU A 27 3.68 -7.37 14.91
CA GLU A 27 2.71 -8.03 14.01
C GLU A 27 3.05 -7.84 12.52
N ILE A 28 3.83 -6.81 12.22
CA ILE A 28 4.28 -6.47 10.86
C ILE A 28 5.81 -6.60 10.85
N PRO A 29 6.33 -7.82 10.59
CA PRO A 29 7.78 -8.06 10.56
C PRO A 29 8.46 -7.41 9.34
N ASN A 30 7.67 -6.91 8.39
CA ASN A 30 8.16 -6.50 7.07
C ASN A 30 8.22 -5.00 6.91
N THR A 31 9.34 -4.54 6.37
CA THR A 31 9.49 -3.14 5.94
C THR A 31 9.02 -3.02 4.50
N VAL A 32 7.94 -2.27 4.27
CA VAL A 32 7.35 -2.09 2.94
C VAL A 32 7.71 -0.73 2.38
N TYR A 33 8.49 -0.73 1.31
CA TYR A 33 8.83 0.47 0.54
C TYR A 33 7.89 0.62 -0.64
N ILE A 34 7.38 1.83 -0.84
CA ILE A 34 6.41 2.15 -1.87
C ILE A 34 6.90 3.31 -2.75
N SER A 35 6.46 3.34 -4.01
CA SER A 35 6.74 4.45 -4.93
C SER A 35 6.01 5.74 -4.53
N SER A 36 6.38 6.86 -5.15
CA SER A 36 5.69 8.14 -4.95
C SER A 36 4.22 8.13 -5.41
N SER A 37 3.90 7.38 -6.47
CA SER A 37 2.53 7.12 -6.92
C SER A 37 1.71 6.35 -5.88
N ALA A 38 2.31 5.34 -5.23
CA ALA A 38 1.67 4.62 -4.14
C ALA A 38 1.52 5.46 -2.88
N ALA A 39 2.49 6.33 -2.59
CA ALA A 39 2.40 7.30 -1.50
C ALA A 39 1.26 8.29 -1.70
N PHE A 40 1.04 8.76 -2.94
CA PHE A 40 -0.11 9.61 -3.27
C PHE A 40 -1.44 8.93 -2.95
N LEU A 41 -1.58 7.65 -3.26
CA LEU A 41 -2.78 6.88 -2.88
C LEU A 41 -2.89 6.69 -1.37
N TRP A 42 -1.76 6.56 -0.66
CA TRP A 42 -1.74 6.33 0.78
C TRP A 42 -2.47 7.42 1.55
N ASP A 43 -2.28 8.69 1.17
CA ASP A 43 -2.99 9.81 1.79
C ASP A 43 -4.51 9.67 1.65
N TYR A 44 -5.01 9.21 0.50
CA TYR A 44 -6.44 8.92 0.31
C TYR A 44 -6.92 7.73 1.15
N MET A 45 -6.15 6.63 1.13
CA MET A 45 -6.48 5.37 1.83
C MET A 45 -6.49 5.48 3.35
N LYS A 46 -5.73 6.45 3.90
CA LYS A 46 -5.69 6.80 5.33
C LYS A 46 -7.05 7.29 5.83
N GLU A 47 -7.73 8.09 5.02
CA GLU A 47 -8.91 8.86 5.45
C GLU A 47 -10.22 8.30 4.90
N ASN A 48 -10.16 7.43 3.89
CA ASN A 48 -11.34 6.95 3.17
C ASN A 48 -11.28 5.43 2.99
N GLU A 49 -12.46 4.82 2.91
CA GLU A 49 -12.56 3.47 2.34
C GLU A 49 -12.27 3.50 0.84
N PHE A 50 -11.67 2.43 0.34
CA PHE A 50 -11.22 2.36 -1.04
C PHE A 50 -11.47 1.00 -1.67
N THR A 51 -11.52 1.01 -2.99
CA THR A 51 -11.59 -0.15 -3.88
C THR A 51 -10.49 -0.06 -4.93
N GLU A 52 -10.16 -1.18 -5.56
CA GLU A 52 -9.18 -1.21 -6.66
C GLU A 52 -9.53 -0.21 -7.76
N GLU A 53 -10.82 -0.08 -8.10
CA GLU A 53 -11.31 0.87 -9.10
C GLU A 53 -11.06 2.33 -8.68
N ILE A 54 -11.45 2.72 -7.46
CA ILE A 54 -11.24 4.09 -6.95
C ILE A 54 -9.75 4.46 -6.97
N LEU A 55 -8.87 3.54 -6.57
CA LEU A 55 -7.42 3.78 -6.57
C LEU A 55 -6.86 3.88 -8.00
N THR A 56 -7.42 3.12 -8.93
CA THR A 56 -7.04 3.18 -10.35
C THR A 56 -7.43 4.54 -10.92
N ASP A 57 -8.67 4.98 -10.72
CA ASP A 57 -9.14 6.27 -11.23
C ASP A 57 -8.32 7.43 -10.64
N LYS A 58 -7.98 7.39 -9.34
CA LYS A 58 -7.07 8.37 -8.71
C LYS A 58 -5.72 8.50 -9.43
N ILE A 59 -5.12 7.38 -9.84
CA ILE A 59 -3.86 7.40 -10.59
C ILE A 59 -4.10 7.96 -11.99
N MET A 60 -5.14 7.53 -12.68
CA MET A 60 -5.47 8.00 -14.04
C MET A 60 -5.81 9.49 -14.10
N GLU A 61 -6.40 10.05 -13.03
CA GLU A 61 -6.69 11.48 -12.90
C GLU A 61 -5.42 12.31 -12.64
N HIS A 62 -4.48 11.78 -11.85
CA HIS A 62 -3.27 12.49 -11.45
C HIS A 62 -2.09 12.27 -12.42
N TYR A 63 -2.11 11.18 -13.20
CA TYR A 63 -1.01 10.75 -14.07
C TYR A 63 -1.54 10.30 -15.43
N THR A 64 -0.89 10.75 -16.50
CA THR A 64 -1.35 10.57 -17.89
C THR A 64 -0.41 9.69 -18.74
N GLY A 65 0.61 9.07 -18.14
CA GLY A 65 1.65 8.29 -18.85
C GLY A 65 1.38 6.79 -18.94
N VAL A 66 0.23 6.31 -18.46
CA VAL A 66 -0.08 4.89 -18.29
C VAL A 66 -1.50 4.54 -18.72
N THR A 67 -1.73 3.27 -19.07
CA THR A 67 -3.07 2.77 -19.39
C THR A 67 -3.81 2.30 -18.14
N ARG A 68 -5.14 2.37 -18.17
CA ARG A 68 -5.99 1.90 -17.07
C ARG A 68 -5.69 0.45 -16.69
N GLU A 69 -5.50 -0.42 -17.69
CA GLU A 69 -5.15 -1.84 -17.48
C GLU A 69 -3.83 -2.00 -16.73
N THR A 70 -2.80 -1.24 -17.13
CA THR A 70 -1.49 -1.24 -16.45
C THR A 70 -1.61 -0.81 -14.99
N VAL A 71 -2.37 0.25 -14.75
CA VAL A 71 -2.61 0.78 -13.41
C VAL A 71 -3.37 -0.25 -12.57
N GLN A 72 -4.43 -0.86 -13.11
CA GLN A 72 -5.19 -1.88 -12.39
C GLN A 72 -4.31 -3.04 -11.94
N GLU A 73 -3.45 -3.57 -12.82
CA GLU A 73 -2.49 -4.61 -12.44
C GLU A 73 -1.56 -4.16 -11.31
N ASP A 74 -1.04 -2.92 -11.39
CA ASP A 74 -0.15 -2.38 -10.37
C ASP A 74 -0.86 -2.14 -9.03
N ILE A 75 -2.10 -1.63 -9.06
CA ILE A 75 -2.94 -1.48 -7.86
C ILE A 75 -3.23 -2.84 -7.25
N ARG A 76 -3.55 -3.84 -8.07
CA ARG A 76 -3.82 -5.20 -7.60
C ARG A 76 -2.61 -5.82 -6.90
N GLN A 77 -1.43 -5.68 -7.50
CA GLN A 77 -0.17 -6.10 -6.88
C GLN A 77 0.12 -5.32 -5.59
N PHE A 78 -0.13 -4.02 -5.59
CA PHE A 78 0.02 -3.16 -4.42
C PHE A 78 -0.89 -3.60 -3.27
N LEU A 79 -2.17 -3.82 -3.53
CA LEU A 79 -3.13 -4.30 -2.53
C LEU A 79 -2.78 -5.70 -2.02
N ASP A 80 -2.27 -6.58 -2.88
CA ASP A 80 -1.81 -7.91 -2.47
C ASP A 80 -0.59 -7.84 -1.54
N VAL A 81 0.37 -6.94 -1.82
CA VAL A 81 1.49 -6.65 -0.92
C VAL A 81 0.97 -6.13 0.42
N LEU A 82 0.09 -5.13 0.43
CA LEU A 82 -0.44 -4.60 1.69
C LEU A 82 -1.17 -5.68 2.50
N ARG A 83 -1.93 -6.53 1.82
CA ARG A 83 -2.64 -7.67 2.41
C ARG A 83 -1.69 -8.66 3.06
N LYS A 84 -0.73 -9.19 2.29
CA LYS A 84 0.27 -10.16 2.77
C LYS A 84 1.07 -9.64 3.97
N ASN A 85 1.31 -8.33 4.02
CA ASN A 85 2.06 -7.68 5.10
C ASN A 85 1.19 -7.23 6.29
N ARG A 86 -0.07 -7.68 6.38
CA ARG A 86 -1.02 -7.31 7.45
C ARG A 86 -1.23 -5.80 7.60
N ILE A 87 -1.12 -5.05 6.49
CA ILE A 87 -1.32 -3.59 6.42
C ILE A 87 -2.79 -3.24 6.14
N LEU A 88 -3.51 -4.12 5.43
CA LEU A 88 -4.95 -4.01 5.26
C LEU A 88 -5.68 -4.68 6.44
N GLU A 89 -6.87 -4.18 6.75
CA GLU A 89 -7.81 -4.94 7.58
C GLU A 89 -8.17 -6.25 6.89
N LYS A 90 -8.13 -7.35 7.65
CA LYS A 90 -8.38 -8.69 7.13
C LYS A 90 -9.20 -9.54 8.07
N GLU A 91 -10.09 -10.27 7.41
CA GLU A 91 -10.97 -11.33 7.91
C GLU A 91 -10.16 -12.56 8.39
N PRO A 92 -10.70 -13.35 9.33
CA PRO A 92 -9.97 -14.39 10.05
C PRO A 92 -9.44 -15.49 9.12
N GLY A 93 -8.14 -15.81 9.23
CA GLY A 93 -7.52 -16.98 8.56
C GLY A 93 -6.24 -16.73 7.75
N GLU A 94 -5.59 -15.58 7.85
CA GLU A 94 -4.35 -15.32 7.11
C GLU A 94 -3.09 -15.94 7.71
N SER A 95 -2.31 -16.56 6.84
CA SER A 95 -0.94 -17.04 7.08
C SER A 95 -0.01 -15.90 7.56
N GLU A 96 1.01 -16.28 8.32
CA GLU A 96 2.01 -15.33 8.82
C GLU A 96 2.84 -14.74 7.66
N PRO A 97 3.06 -13.42 7.64
CA PRO A 97 3.99 -12.82 6.70
C PRO A 97 5.40 -13.37 6.91
N GLU A 98 6.05 -13.82 5.84
CA GLU A 98 7.48 -14.13 5.87
C GLU A 98 8.28 -12.83 6.03
N GLY A 99 9.17 -12.79 7.01
CA GLY A 99 10.03 -11.64 7.35
C GLY A 99 10.86 -11.14 6.16
N GLY A 100 10.96 -9.82 5.95
CA GLY A 100 11.79 -9.26 4.88
C GLY A 100 11.52 -7.80 4.47
N THR A 101 12.17 -7.40 3.38
CA THR A 101 11.97 -6.09 2.73
C THR A 101 11.14 -6.28 1.46
N VAL A 102 10.00 -5.60 1.38
CA VAL A 102 9.14 -5.62 0.18
C VAL A 102 9.19 -4.26 -0.50
N ARG A 103 9.29 -4.26 -1.83
CA ARG A 103 9.25 -3.05 -2.65
C ARG A 103 8.11 -3.16 -3.65
N VAL A 104 7.28 -2.14 -3.72
CA VAL A 104 6.19 -2.07 -4.69
C VAL A 104 6.19 -0.73 -5.41
N VAL A 105 5.92 -0.79 -6.71
CA VAL A 105 5.94 0.37 -7.60
C VAL A 105 4.65 0.37 -8.39
N ILE A 106 3.94 1.50 -8.36
CA ILE A 106 2.82 1.78 -9.26
C ILE A 106 3.35 2.63 -10.40
N ARG A 107 3.21 2.17 -11.64
CA ARG A 107 3.58 2.93 -12.84
C ARG A 107 2.62 4.12 -13.01
N LYS A 108 3.17 5.23 -13.50
CA LYS A 108 2.49 6.51 -13.64
C LYS A 108 2.98 7.24 -14.88
#